data_AF-F0JFR8-F1
#
_entry.id   AF-F0JFR8-F1
#
_cell.length_a   1.000
_cell.length_b   1.000
_cell.length_c   1.000
_cell.angle_alpha   90.00
_cell.angle_beta   90.00
_cell.angle_gamma   90.00
#
_symmetry.space_group_name_H-M   'P 1'
#
loop_
_entity.id
_entity.type
_entity.pdbx_description
1 polymer ?
#
loop_
_entity_poly.entity_id
_entity_poly.type
_entity_poly.pdbx_seq_one_letter_code
_entity_poly.pdbx_strand_id
1 'polypeptide(L)'
;MSTAIGFLDVSRHYGEVKALDHVSFGVEEGEFFSMLGPSGSGKTTSLRLIAGFETTTSGRVFIDGQEAQEIPPYNRNVNTVFQDYALFPHMTILENVAYGLMVKGMPRKEYRRKAEAMLELVKLRDVGRRKPAQLSGGQRQRIALARALVNQPRVLLLDEPLGALDLKLRKQMQLELKSLQRQLGITFVYVTHDQDEALSMSDRVAVFHNGRIEQIGTPEAIYERPESPFVADFVGDANVLAPEHARDFCPDGCTCSIRPERIVFVDGALAPDAYWKAEGTVLDVNYHGANVQYAMQLANGAPVTVSVATGGVCAAPAVEPGTVREIAWLKSDMRVFGAGRGAGGGAA
;
A
#
# COMPACT_ATOMS: atom_id res chain seq x y z
N MET A 1 12.44 9.60 -18.04
CA MET A 1 11.84 10.02 -16.76
C MET A 1 12.99 10.14 -15.79
N SER A 2 12.98 11.16 -14.93
CA SER A 2 14.01 11.35 -13.91
C SER A 2 13.55 10.75 -12.59
N THR A 3 14.47 10.08 -11.91
CA THR A 3 14.23 9.38 -10.64
C THR A 3 14.34 10.38 -9.48
N ALA A 4 13.24 10.57 -8.75
CA ALA A 4 13.18 11.44 -7.58
C ALA A 4 13.89 10.82 -6.37
N ILE A 5 13.70 9.52 -6.14
CA ILE A 5 14.34 8.75 -5.06
C ILE A 5 14.93 7.46 -5.64
N GLY A 6 16.18 7.15 -5.31
CA GLY A 6 16.83 5.90 -5.71
C GLY A 6 17.44 5.16 -4.52
N PHE A 7 17.19 3.86 -4.43
CA PHE A 7 17.87 2.94 -3.51
C PHE A 7 18.77 2.03 -4.33
N LEU A 8 20.06 2.00 -3.98
CA LEU A 8 21.05 1.13 -4.59
C LEU A 8 21.68 0.23 -3.52
N ASP A 9 21.27 -1.03 -3.52
CA ASP A 9 21.77 -2.09 -2.63
C ASP A 9 21.77 -1.70 -1.14
N VAL A 10 20.68 -1.05 -0.71
CA VAL A 10 20.58 -0.46 0.63
C VAL A 10 20.29 -1.53 1.68
N SER A 11 21.12 -1.54 2.72
CA SER A 11 20.88 -2.33 3.93
C SER A 11 20.89 -1.44 5.17
N ARG A 12 20.06 -1.80 6.14
CA ARG A 12 20.05 -1.18 7.47
C ARG A 12 19.83 -2.26 8.52
N HIS A 13 20.87 -2.55 9.28
CA HIS A 13 20.88 -3.57 10.32
C HIS A 13 21.03 -2.93 11.71
N TYR A 14 20.28 -3.46 12.67
CA TYR A 14 20.36 -3.11 14.09
C TYR A 14 20.85 -4.33 14.87
N GLY A 15 22.18 -4.48 14.98
CA GLY A 15 22.77 -5.74 15.44
C GLY A 15 22.38 -6.88 14.50
N GLU A 16 21.75 -7.92 15.04
CA GLU A 16 21.27 -9.09 14.27
C GLU A 16 19.98 -8.80 13.48
N VAL A 17 19.27 -7.71 13.79
CA VAL A 17 17.99 -7.40 13.13
C VAL A 17 18.25 -6.72 11.80
N LYS A 18 17.97 -7.42 10.70
CA LYS A 18 18.03 -6.88 9.35
C LYS A 18 16.74 -6.15 8.97
N ALA A 19 16.65 -4.87 9.32
CA ALA A 19 15.46 -4.07 9.00
C ALA A 19 15.31 -3.82 7.48
N LEU A 20 16.43 -3.70 6.77
CA LEU A 20 16.53 -3.73 5.31
C LEU A 20 17.76 -4.53 4.89
N ASP A 21 17.63 -5.37 3.87
CA ASP A 21 18.68 -6.29 3.41
C ASP A 21 18.75 -6.29 1.87
N HIS A 22 19.70 -5.53 1.31
CA HIS A 22 19.98 -5.42 -0.13
C HIS A 22 18.80 -4.92 -0.97
N VAL A 23 18.15 -3.84 -0.52
CA VAL A 23 16.98 -3.26 -1.18
C VAL A 23 17.39 -2.27 -2.27
N SER A 24 16.85 -2.46 -3.48
CA SER A 24 17.05 -1.55 -4.61
C SER A 24 15.71 -1.23 -5.28
N PHE A 25 15.41 0.06 -5.46
CA PHE A 25 14.23 0.53 -6.20
C PHE A 25 14.38 2.01 -6.59
N GLY A 26 13.58 2.45 -7.54
CA GLY A 26 13.46 3.84 -7.95
C GLY A 26 12.01 4.33 -7.85
N VAL A 27 11.88 5.58 -7.42
CA VAL A 27 10.62 6.37 -7.44
C VAL A 27 10.78 7.48 -8.46
N GLU A 28 9.86 7.56 -9.40
CA GLU A 28 9.87 8.55 -10.47
C GLU A 28 9.38 9.92 -9.98
N GLU A 29 9.79 10.98 -10.68
CA GLU A 29 9.26 12.32 -10.44
C GLU A 29 7.74 12.38 -10.68
N GLY A 30 7.01 12.96 -9.73
CA GLY A 30 5.55 13.09 -9.80
C GLY A 30 4.79 11.79 -9.58
N GLU A 31 5.46 10.70 -9.18
CA GLU A 31 4.83 9.41 -8.87
C GLU A 31 4.18 9.41 -7.48
N PHE A 32 3.03 8.76 -7.34
CA PHE A 32 2.52 8.32 -6.05
C PHE A 32 2.98 6.87 -5.82
N PHE A 33 4.07 6.71 -5.06
CA PHE A 33 4.68 5.41 -4.77
C PHE A 33 4.35 4.96 -3.35
N SER A 34 3.77 3.77 -3.21
CA SER A 34 3.48 3.19 -1.89
C SER A 34 4.42 2.05 -1.52
N MET A 35 4.86 2.04 -0.28
CA MET A 35 5.48 0.90 0.39
C MET A 35 4.40 0.21 1.21
N LEU A 36 4.13 -1.05 0.89
CA LEU A 36 3.09 -1.88 1.50
C LEU A 36 3.74 -3.11 2.13
N GLY A 37 3.21 -3.60 3.25
CA GLY A 37 3.70 -4.85 3.87
C GLY A 37 3.38 -4.94 5.36
N PRO A 38 3.64 -6.09 6.01
CA PRO A 38 3.40 -6.30 7.44
C PRO A 38 4.20 -5.36 8.35
N SER A 39 3.80 -5.26 9.61
CA SER A 39 4.59 -4.58 10.65
C SER A 39 6.00 -5.15 10.71
N GLY A 40 7.01 -4.29 10.79
CA GLY A 40 8.42 -4.70 10.82
C GLY A 40 9.04 -5.08 9.46
N SER A 41 8.33 -4.93 8.33
CA SER A 41 8.86 -5.32 7.02
C SER A 41 9.94 -4.39 6.41
N GLY A 42 10.24 -3.26 7.04
CA GLY A 42 11.29 -2.31 6.60
C GLY A 42 10.79 -1.00 5.97
N LYS A 43 9.47 -0.80 5.86
CA LYS A 43 8.86 0.40 5.24
C LYS A 43 9.24 1.71 5.94
N THR A 44 8.96 1.81 7.24
CA THR A 44 9.28 3.00 8.04
C THR A 44 10.79 3.23 8.11
N THR A 45 11.60 2.17 8.13
CA THR A 45 13.07 2.28 8.02
C THR A 45 13.48 2.89 6.68
N SER A 46 12.89 2.46 5.56
CA SER A 46 13.13 3.03 4.24
C SER A 46 12.75 4.52 4.19
N LEU A 47 11.58 4.88 4.73
CA LEU A 47 11.13 6.27 4.80
C LEU A 47 12.06 7.14 5.66
N ARG A 48 12.53 6.63 6.81
CA ARG A 48 13.49 7.34 7.68
C ARG A 48 14.87 7.49 7.04
N LEU A 49 15.32 6.52 6.25
CA LEU A 49 16.54 6.63 5.46
C LEU A 49 16.43 7.74 4.41
N ILE A 50 15.26 7.91 3.77
CA ILE A 50 15.02 9.02 2.82
C ILE A 50 14.97 10.36 3.57
N ALA A 51 14.30 10.41 4.72
CA ALA A 51 14.21 11.62 5.54
C ALA A 51 15.55 12.02 6.20
N GLY A 52 16.48 11.09 6.33
CA GLY A 52 17.79 11.28 6.99
C GLY A 52 17.76 11.09 8.49
N PHE A 53 16.65 10.57 9.05
CA PHE A 53 16.56 10.23 10.47
C PHE A 53 17.28 8.92 10.82
N GLU A 54 17.69 8.17 9.80
CA GLU A 54 18.50 6.96 9.92
C GLU A 54 19.63 7.00 8.88
N THR A 55 20.69 6.24 9.13
CA THR A 55 21.82 6.07 8.19
C THR A 55 21.88 4.64 7.68
N THR A 56 22.36 4.45 6.45
CA THR A 56 22.54 3.13 5.86
C THR A 56 23.67 2.37 6.56
N THR A 57 23.52 1.05 6.71
CA THR A 57 24.63 0.16 7.06
C THR A 57 25.53 -0.07 5.83
N SER A 58 24.92 -0.25 4.67
CA SER A 58 25.57 -0.34 3.36
C SER A 58 24.63 0.13 2.25
N GLY A 59 25.15 0.29 1.03
CA GLY A 59 24.40 0.80 -0.11
C GLY A 59 24.25 2.31 -0.09
N ARG A 60 23.46 2.83 -1.05
CA ARG A 60 23.32 4.27 -1.27
C ARG A 60 21.88 4.69 -1.51
N VAL A 61 21.51 5.85 -0.98
CA VAL A 61 20.22 6.49 -1.19
C VAL A 61 20.45 7.77 -1.97
N PHE A 62 19.71 7.95 -3.06
CA PHE A 62 19.75 9.12 -3.92
C PHE A 62 18.45 9.91 -3.80
N ILE A 63 18.54 11.23 -3.75
CA ILE A 63 17.41 12.17 -3.79
C ILE A 63 17.73 13.20 -4.87
N ASP A 64 16.87 13.30 -5.89
CA ASP A 64 17.07 14.23 -7.03
C ASP A 64 18.46 14.04 -7.70
N GLY A 65 18.85 12.78 -7.88
CA GLY A 65 20.16 12.39 -8.43
C GLY A 65 21.37 12.59 -7.52
N GLN A 66 21.21 13.15 -6.31
CA GLN A 66 22.30 13.39 -5.36
C GLN A 66 22.33 12.32 -4.26
N GLU A 67 23.52 11.84 -3.93
CA GLU A 67 23.71 10.91 -2.81
C GLU A 67 23.37 11.59 -1.48
N ALA A 68 22.49 10.98 -0.68
CA ALA A 68 21.83 11.65 0.44
C ALA A 68 22.52 11.46 1.79
N GLN A 69 23.49 10.54 1.90
CA GLN A 69 24.08 10.13 3.19
C GLN A 69 24.74 11.29 3.95
N GLU A 70 25.38 12.22 3.24
CA GLU A 70 26.04 13.38 3.86
C GLU A 70 25.12 14.60 3.97
N ILE A 71 23.92 14.55 3.39
CA ILE A 71 22.96 15.65 3.45
C ILE A 71 22.16 15.52 4.75
N PRO A 72 22.30 16.47 5.70
CA PRO A 72 21.55 16.41 6.95
C PRO A 72 20.05 16.58 6.69
N PRO A 73 19.17 16.03 7.56
CA PRO A 73 17.72 16.01 7.34
C PRO A 73 17.10 17.35 6.94
N TYR A 74 17.53 18.44 7.60
CA TYR A 74 17.01 19.79 7.37
C TYR A 74 17.44 20.42 6.03
N ASN A 75 18.45 19.84 5.35
CA ASN A 75 18.89 20.25 4.02
C ASN A 75 18.43 19.30 2.92
N ARG A 76 17.75 18.18 3.25
CA ARG A 76 17.19 17.29 2.24
C ARG A 76 15.96 17.94 1.62
N ASN A 77 15.80 17.81 0.31
CA ASN A 77 14.66 18.39 -0.42
C ASN A 77 13.38 17.55 -0.29
N VAL A 78 13.11 17.10 0.93
CA VAL A 78 12.01 16.20 1.29
C VAL A 78 11.34 16.71 2.57
N ASN A 79 10.03 16.58 2.67
CA ASN A 79 9.32 16.86 3.91
C ASN A 79 8.52 15.63 4.35
N THR A 80 8.44 15.40 5.66
CA THR A 80 7.76 14.24 6.23
C THR A 80 6.47 14.65 6.95
N VAL A 81 5.40 13.90 6.72
CA VAL A 81 4.20 13.90 7.54
C VAL A 81 4.21 12.62 8.36
N PHE A 82 4.34 12.78 9.68
CA PHE A 82 4.35 11.68 10.63
C PHE A 82 2.92 11.22 10.98
N GLN A 83 2.81 9.99 11.47
CA GLN A 83 1.55 9.37 11.90
C GLN A 83 0.80 10.18 12.96
N ASP A 84 1.51 10.82 13.89
CA ASP A 84 0.94 11.67 14.95
C ASP A 84 0.67 13.13 14.49
N TYR A 85 0.92 13.42 13.22
CA TYR A 85 0.90 14.74 12.56
C TYR A 85 1.93 15.75 13.09
N ALA A 86 2.55 15.49 14.24
CA ALA A 86 3.56 16.30 14.90
C ALA A 86 3.25 17.82 14.92
N LEU A 87 1.99 18.24 15.10
CA LEU A 87 1.60 19.66 15.13
C LEU A 87 2.04 20.31 16.45
N PHE A 88 2.54 21.54 16.40
CA PHE A 88 2.97 22.27 17.58
C PHE A 88 1.74 22.78 18.36
N PRO A 89 1.45 22.25 19.57
CA PRO A 89 0.20 22.50 20.27
C PRO A 89 0.07 23.94 20.79
N HIS A 90 1.20 24.61 21.01
CA HIS A 90 1.28 25.97 21.53
C HIS A 90 1.14 27.05 20.43
N MET A 91 1.33 26.68 19.16
CA MET A 91 1.21 27.57 18.01
C MET A 91 -0.20 27.56 17.42
N THR A 92 -0.60 28.67 16.80
CA THR A 92 -1.81 28.71 15.96
C THR A 92 -1.64 27.83 14.71
N ILE A 93 -2.74 27.54 14.01
CA ILE A 93 -2.68 26.78 12.76
C ILE A 93 -1.89 27.53 11.68
N LEU A 94 -2.07 28.84 11.57
CA LEU A 94 -1.32 29.66 10.62
C LEU A 94 0.19 29.60 10.90
N GLU A 95 0.59 29.66 12.18
CA GLU A 95 1.99 29.54 12.60
C GLU A 95 2.53 28.12 12.36
N ASN A 96 1.73 27.09 12.63
CA ASN A 96 2.10 25.70 12.32
C ASN A 96 2.43 25.54 10.84
N VAL A 97 1.55 26.03 9.95
CA VAL A 97 1.78 25.96 8.50
C VAL A 97 2.97 26.83 8.10
N ALA A 98 3.12 28.04 8.66
CA ALA A 98 4.20 28.95 8.30
C ALA A 98 5.58 28.60 8.88
N TYR A 99 5.67 27.67 9.84
CA TYR A 99 6.86 27.45 10.66
C TYR A 99 8.15 27.25 9.84
N GLY A 100 8.11 26.39 8.82
CA GLY A 100 9.29 26.14 7.97
C GLY A 100 9.79 27.39 7.24
N LEU A 101 8.89 28.28 6.81
CA LEU A 101 9.22 29.55 6.18
C LEU A 101 9.79 30.55 7.19
N MET A 102 9.27 30.54 8.42
CA MET A 102 9.78 31.39 9.51
C MET A 102 11.23 31.03 9.87
N VAL A 103 11.55 29.74 9.96
CA VAL A 103 12.90 29.25 10.23
C VAL A 103 13.88 29.64 9.11
N LYS A 104 13.41 29.66 7.85
CA LYS A 104 14.18 30.16 6.69
C LYS A 104 14.35 31.69 6.67
N GLY A 105 13.87 32.41 7.68
CA GLY A 105 13.99 33.87 7.76
C GLY A 105 13.10 34.65 6.79
N MET A 106 12.06 34.02 6.23
CA MET A 106 11.15 34.68 5.29
C MET A 106 10.42 35.86 5.96
N PRO A 107 10.23 37.01 5.28
CA PRO A 107 9.52 38.15 5.86
C PRO A 107 8.09 37.81 6.28
N ARG A 108 7.62 38.41 7.38
CA ARG A 108 6.31 38.14 7.98
C ARG A 108 5.13 38.27 7.04
N LYS A 109 5.15 39.27 6.16
CA LYS A 109 4.09 39.46 5.16
C LYS A 109 4.05 38.31 4.16
N GLU A 110 5.21 37.77 3.78
CA GLU A 110 5.32 36.74 2.75
C GLU A 110 4.98 35.35 3.28
N TYR A 111 5.52 34.95 4.44
CA TYR A 111 5.20 33.62 4.98
C TYR A 111 3.71 33.51 5.32
N ARG A 112 3.07 34.59 5.79
CA ARG A 112 1.63 34.58 6.09
C ARG A 112 0.81 34.37 4.83
N ARG A 113 1.12 35.10 3.76
CA ARG A 113 0.46 34.95 2.46
C ARG A 113 0.60 33.52 1.93
N LYS A 114 1.80 32.93 2.00
CA LYS A 114 2.03 31.54 1.55
C LYS A 114 1.29 30.53 2.42
N ALA A 115 1.29 30.71 3.74
CA ALA A 115 0.56 29.84 4.66
C ALA A 115 -0.96 29.93 4.47
N GLU A 116 -1.52 31.12 4.26
CA GLU A 116 -2.94 31.33 3.94
C GLU A 116 -3.34 30.67 2.62
N ALA A 117 -2.53 30.83 1.57
CA ALA A 117 -2.76 30.15 0.29
C ALA A 117 -2.73 28.62 0.44
N MET A 118 -1.85 28.10 1.29
CA MET A 118 -1.76 26.68 1.57
C MET A 118 -2.97 26.17 2.39
N LEU A 119 -3.48 26.97 3.32
CA LEU A 119 -4.73 26.69 4.03
C LEU A 119 -5.93 26.67 3.08
N GLU A 120 -5.95 27.56 2.09
CA GLU A 120 -6.97 27.56 1.04
C GLU A 120 -6.88 26.30 0.16
N LEU A 121 -5.67 25.89 -0.23
CA LEU A 121 -5.44 24.66 -1.01
C LEU A 121 -6.00 23.42 -0.30
N VAL A 122 -5.78 23.32 1.02
CA VAL A 122 -6.32 22.20 1.83
C VAL A 122 -7.76 22.44 2.33
N LYS A 123 -8.46 23.45 1.79
CA LYS A 123 -9.86 23.79 2.09
C LYS A 123 -10.13 24.10 3.57
N LEU A 124 -9.21 24.80 4.22
CA LEU A 124 -9.25 25.19 5.64
C LEU A 124 -8.92 26.68 5.87
N ARG A 125 -9.47 27.58 5.05
CA ARG A 125 -9.18 29.03 5.10
C ARG A 125 -9.46 29.67 6.47
N ASP A 126 -10.54 29.26 7.15
CA ASP A 126 -11.04 29.95 8.35
C ASP A 126 -10.48 29.44 9.68
N VAL A 127 -9.57 28.46 9.66
CA VAL A 127 -9.06 27.83 10.89
C VAL A 127 -7.72 28.41 11.37
N GLY A 128 -7.13 29.37 10.64
CA GLY A 128 -5.76 29.85 10.88
C GLY A 128 -5.49 30.35 12.30
N ARG A 129 -6.49 30.92 12.98
CA ARG A 129 -6.37 31.43 14.37
C ARG A 129 -6.56 30.36 15.45
N ARG A 130 -7.05 29.17 15.09
CA ARG A 130 -7.30 28.07 16.03
C ARG A 130 -5.96 27.45 16.45
N LYS A 131 -6.00 26.60 17.48
CA LYS A 131 -4.91 25.70 17.89
C LYS A 131 -5.23 24.25 17.50
N PRO A 132 -4.23 23.34 17.40
CA PRO A 132 -4.45 21.94 16.99
C PRO A 132 -5.51 21.17 17.80
N ALA A 133 -5.63 21.45 19.11
CA ALA A 133 -6.62 20.82 19.98
C ALA A 133 -8.08 21.15 19.61
N GLN A 134 -8.31 22.19 18.80
CA GLN A 134 -9.65 22.64 18.37
C GLN A 134 -10.04 22.06 16.99
N LEU A 135 -9.26 21.12 16.45
CA LEU A 135 -9.46 20.53 15.14
C LEU A 135 -9.84 19.04 15.24
N SER A 136 -10.66 18.57 14.29
CA SER A 136 -10.90 17.14 14.10
C SER A 136 -9.64 16.41 13.58
N GLY A 137 -9.64 15.07 13.61
CA GLY A 137 -8.52 14.27 13.10
C GLY A 137 -8.15 14.59 11.65
N GLY A 138 -9.15 14.61 10.74
CA GLY A 138 -8.93 14.94 9.33
C GLY A 138 -8.50 16.39 9.12
N GLN A 139 -8.99 17.33 9.94
CA GLN A 139 -8.49 18.71 9.90
C GLN A 139 -7.02 18.77 10.31
N ARG A 140 -6.61 18.07 11.39
CA ARG A 140 -5.19 18.00 11.80
C ARG A 140 -4.30 17.43 10.70
N GLN A 141 -4.74 16.36 10.04
CA GLN A 141 -4.02 15.79 8.91
C GLN A 141 -3.83 16.79 7.77
N ARG A 142 -4.89 17.50 7.36
CA ARG A 142 -4.82 18.53 6.32
C ARG A 142 -3.87 19.67 6.69
N ILE A 143 -3.83 20.06 7.97
CA ILE A 143 -2.85 21.04 8.46
C ILE A 143 -1.43 20.49 8.40
N ALA A 144 -1.21 19.22 8.73
CA ALA A 144 0.10 18.60 8.62
C ALA A 144 0.60 18.54 7.17
N LEU A 145 -0.29 18.21 6.23
CA LEU A 145 -0.03 18.27 4.79
C LEU A 145 0.29 19.70 4.36
N ALA A 146 -0.54 20.67 4.72
CA ALA A 146 -0.29 22.08 4.41
C ALA A 146 1.10 22.54 4.91
N ARG A 147 1.45 22.20 6.16
CA ARG A 147 2.76 22.51 6.74
C ARG A 147 3.90 21.87 5.96
N ALA A 148 3.76 20.61 5.53
CA ALA A 148 4.78 19.94 4.75
C ALA A 148 4.88 20.50 3.31
N LEU A 149 3.78 20.96 2.73
CA LEU A 149 3.74 21.48 1.36
C LEU A 149 4.16 22.94 1.23
N VAL A 150 4.06 23.74 2.31
CA VAL A 150 4.36 25.19 2.27
C VAL A 150 5.78 25.49 1.76
N ASN A 151 6.72 24.57 2.01
CA ASN A 151 8.12 24.67 1.64
C ASN A 151 8.38 24.26 0.18
N GLN A 152 7.35 23.78 -0.54
CA GLN A 152 7.42 23.28 -1.90
C GLN A 152 8.50 22.19 -2.08
N PRO A 153 8.45 21.10 -1.30
CA PRO A 153 9.43 20.03 -1.40
C PRO A 153 9.30 19.30 -2.75
N ARG A 154 10.39 18.71 -3.23
CA ARG A 154 10.33 17.80 -4.39
C ARG A 154 9.63 16.49 -4.05
N VAL A 155 9.86 15.98 -2.85
CA VAL A 155 9.29 14.71 -2.36
C VAL A 155 8.57 14.92 -1.04
N LEU A 156 7.34 14.41 -0.96
CA LEU A 156 6.56 14.33 0.28
C LEU A 156 6.57 12.89 0.80
N LEU A 157 7.03 12.70 2.02
CA LEU A 157 7.05 11.42 2.71
C LEU A 157 5.86 11.34 3.67
N LEU A 158 5.11 10.26 3.60
CA LEU A 158 3.87 10.06 4.34
C LEU A 158 3.96 8.74 5.12
N ASP A 159 4.08 8.82 6.44
CA ASP A 159 4.22 7.64 7.33
C ASP A 159 2.89 7.32 8.01
N GLU A 160 2.15 6.35 7.46
CA GLU A 160 0.82 5.92 7.90
C GLU A 160 -0.16 7.08 8.22
N PRO A 161 -0.29 8.10 7.35
CA PRO A 161 -0.96 9.35 7.70
C PRO A 161 -2.49 9.20 7.85
N LEU A 162 -3.06 8.04 7.52
CA LEU A 162 -4.49 7.75 7.56
C LEU A 162 -4.89 6.76 8.67
N GLY A 163 -3.93 6.13 9.36
CA GLY A 163 -4.20 5.03 10.29
C GLY A 163 -5.08 5.43 11.49
N ALA A 164 -5.03 6.70 11.91
CA ALA A 164 -5.80 7.21 13.05
C ALA A 164 -7.23 7.69 12.69
N LEU A 165 -7.68 7.55 11.44
CA LEU A 165 -8.97 8.07 10.97
C LEU A 165 -10.03 6.97 10.87
N ASP A 166 -11.29 7.34 11.08
CA ASP A 166 -12.43 6.45 10.82
C ASP A 166 -12.58 6.16 9.32
N LEU A 167 -13.28 5.07 8.98
CA LEU A 167 -13.38 4.56 7.61
C LEU A 167 -13.93 5.59 6.61
N LYS A 168 -14.95 6.38 7.00
CA LYS A 168 -15.59 7.34 6.09
C LYS A 168 -14.64 8.49 5.79
N LEU A 169 -14.00 9.03 6.82
CA LEU A 169 -13.03 10.10 6.68
C LEU A 169 -11.78 9.62 5.94
N ARG A 170 -11.32 8.40 6.20
CA ARG A 170 -10.19 7.76 5.50
C ARG A 170 -10.42 7.73 4.00
N LYS A 171 -11.54 7.17 3.53
CA LYS A 171 -11.89 7.12 2.09
C LYS A 171 -11.94 8.50 1.45
N GLN A 172 -12.52 9.48 2.15
CA GLN A 172 -12.53 10.85 1.66
C GLN A 172 -11.10 11.41 1.52
N MET A 173 -10.27 11.21 2.53
CA MET A 173 -8.89 11.72 2.55
C MET A 173 -8.00 11.04 1.50
N GLN A 174 -8.22 9.76 1.18
CA GLN A 174 -7.52 9.06 0.08
C GLN A 174 -7.75 9.78 -1.26
N LEU A 175 -9.01 10.09 -1.59
CA LEU A 175 -9.37 10.82 -2.80
C LEU A 175 -8.75 12.22 -2.84
N GLU A 176 -8.77 12.93 -1.70
CA GLU A 176 -8.18 14.26 -1.60
C GLU A 176 -6.66 14.24 -1.74
N LEU A 177 -5.97 13.29 -1.13
CA LEU A 177 -4.51 13.12 -1.27
C LEU A 177 -4.12 12.86 -2.73
N LYS A 178 -4.82 11.94 -3.41
CA LYS A 178 -4.58 11.64 -4.83
C LYS A 178 -4.83 12.87 -5.72
N SER A 179 -5.90 13.60 -5.45
CA SER A 179 -6.20 14.84 -6.18
C SER A 179 -5.15 15.93 -5.94
N LEU A 180 -4.69 16.08 -4.70
CA LEU A 180 -3.69 17.07 -4.31
C LEU A 180 -2.33 16.76 -4.94
N GLN A 181 -1.91 15.49 -4.94
CA GLN A 181 -0.69 15.02 -5.57
C GLN A 181 -0.71 15.33 -7.08
N ARG A 182 -1.80 14.98 -7.78
CA ARG A 182 -1.98 15.27 -9.21
C ARG A 182 -1.98 16.76 -9.54
N GLN A 183 -2.62 17.56 -8.69
CA GLN A 183 -2.67 19.02 -8.87
C GLN A 183 -1.29 19.67 -8.70
N LEU A 184 -0.46 19.15 -7.79
CA LEU A 184 0.85 19.72 -7.45
C LEU A 184 2.01 19.11 -8.27
N GLY A 185 1.83 17.91 -8.83
CA GLY A 185 2.87 17.22 -9.61
C GLY A 185 4.11 16.83 -8.78
N ILE A 186 3.98 16.75 -7.47
CA ILE A 186 5.06 16.40 -6.55
C ILE A 186 5.09 14.89 -6.30
N THR A 187 6.27 14.33 -6.04
CA THR A 187 6.44 12.91 -5.75
C THR A 187 5.95 12.60 -4.33
N PHE A 188 5.10 11.59 -4.20
CA PHE A 188 4.63 11.08 -2.91
C PHE A 188 5.25 9.71 -2.64
N VAL A 189 5.86 9.55 -1.47
CA VAL A 189 6.28 8.25 -0.94
C VAL A 189 5.41 7.95 0.27
N TYR A 190 4.56 6.94 0.14
CA TYR A 190 3.52 6.62 1.10
C TYR A 190 3.79 5.28 1.77
N VAL A 191 3.79 5.22 3.10
CA VAL A 191 3.94 3.98 3.87
C VAL A 191 2.59 3.62 4.46
N THR A 192 2.15 2.38 4.25
CA THR A 192 0.94 1.83 4.87
C THR A 192 1.03 0.33 5.07
N HIS A 193 0.19 -0.17 5.96
CA HIS A 193 -0.12 -1.59 6.11
C HIS A 193 -1.49 -1.95 5.52
N ASP A 194 -2.26 -0.96 5.06
CA ASP A 194 -3.59 -1.14 4.47
C ASP A 194 -3.47 -1.29 2.94
N GLN A 195 -3.91 -2.43 2.43
CA GLN A 195 -3.84 -2.74 1.01
C GLN A 195 -4.79 -1.89 0.16
N ASP A 196 -5.98 -1.54 0.68
CA ASP A 196 -6.96 -0.73 -0.05
C ASP A 196 -6.39 0.68 -0.30
N GLU A 197 -5.69 1.22 0.70
CA GLU A 197 -4.93 2.47 0.56
C GLU A 197 -3.89 2.38 -0.56
N ALA A 198 -3.03 1.36 -0.51
CA ALA A 198 -1.95 1.20 -1.47
C ALA A 198 -2.48 0.98 -2.89
N LEU A 199 -3.51 0.14 -3.07
CA LEU A 199 -4.03 -0.20 -4.39
C LEU A 199 -4.87 0.92 -5.02
N SER A 200 -5.59 1.71 -4.21
CA SER A 200 -6.48 2.77 -4.73
C SER A 200 -5.75 4.07 -5.07
N MET A 201 -4.67 4.39 -4.35
CA MET A 201 -4.00 5.70 -4.47
C MET A 201 -2.78 5.68 -5.38
N SER A 202 -2.04 4.58 -5.41
CA SER A 202 -0.68 4.55 -5.96
C SER A 202 -0.63 4.35 -7.47
N ASP A 203 0.41 4.91 -8.08
CA ASP A 203 0.82 4.55 -9.44
C ASP A 203 1.61 3.23 -9.42
N ARG A 204 2.50 3.07 -8.44
CA ARG A 204 3.23 1.81 -8.15
C ARG A 204 3.28 1.51 -6.67
N VAL A 205 3.33 0.22 -6.37
CA VAL A 205 3.40 -0.33 -5.01
C VAL A 205 4.62 -1.25 -4.93
N ALA A 206 5.46 -1.06 -3.91
CA ALA A 206 6.47 -2.01 -3.50
C ALA A 206 5.97 -2.80 -2.29
N VAL A 207 5.89 -4.12 -2.43
CA VAL A 207 5.50 -5.03 -1.36
C VAL A 207 6.75 -5.48 -0.60
N PHE A 208 6.81 -5.15 0.68
CA PHE A 208 7.92 -5.42 1.59
C PHE A 208 7.62 -6.62 2.48
N HIS A 209 8.62 -7.48 2.65
CA HIS A 209 8.59 -8.62 3.56
C HIS A 209 10.00 -8.89 4.09
N ASN A 210 10.13 -9.05 5.41
CA ASN A 210 11.39 -9.39 6.08
C ASN A 210 12.60 -8.54 5.62
N GLY A 211 12.41 -7.23 5.49
CA GLY A 211 13.47 -6.29 5.10
C GLY A 211 13.85 -6.32 3.62
N ARG A 212 13.08 -7.03 2.78
CA ARG A 212 13.27 -7.14 1.34
C ARG A 212 12.01 -6.69 0.59
N ILE A 213 12.17 -6.43 -0.70
CA ILE A 213 11.06 -6.20 -1.62
C ILE A 213 10.73 -7.52 -2.30
N GLU A 214 9.49 -7.96 -2.17
CA GLU A 214 8.96 -9.17 -2.82
C GLU A 214 8.51 -8.87 -4.25
N GLN A 215 7.90 -7.72 -4.47
CA GLN A 215 7.41 -7.31 -5.79
C GLN A 215 7.26 -5.79 -5.87
N ILE A 216 7.50 -5.22 -7.06
CA ILE A 216 7.14 -3.83 -7.38
C ILE A 216 6.35 -3.81 -8.68
N GLY A 217 5.20 -3.15 -8.67
CA GLY A 217 4.35 -3.06 -9.86
C GLY A 217 3.23 -2.05 -9.70
N THR A 218 2.41 -1.92 -10.74
CA THR A 218 1.13 -1.21 -10.62
C THR A 218 0.20 -1.96 -9.67
N PRO A 219 -0.78 -1.29 -9.05
CA PRO A 219 -1.80 -1.97 -8.23
C PRO A 219 -2.43 -3.20 -8.91
N GLU A 220 -2.77 -3.06 -10.19
CA GLU A 220 -3.33 -4.16 -10.99
C GLU A 220 -2.33 -5.31 -11.15
N ALA A 221 -1.05 -5.03 -11.43
CA ALA A 221 -0.03 -6.07 -11.55
C ALA A 221 0.19 -6.82 -10.23
N ILE A 222 0.27 -6.12 -9.10
CA ILE A 222 0.40 -6.73 -7.78
C ILE A 222 -0.80 -7.63 -7.46
N TYR A 223 -2.01 -7.16 -7.77
CA TYR A 223 -3.24 -7.90 -7.47
C TYR A 223 -3.47 -9.10 -8.39
N GLU A 224 -3.40 -8.89 -9.70
CA GLU A 224 -3.74 -9.88 -10.73
C GLU A 224 -2.59 -10.84 -11.04
N ARG A 225 -1.34 -10.42 -10.82
CA ARG A 225 -0.12 -11.17 -11.15
C ARG A 225 0.88 -11.14 -9.99
N PRO A 226 0.52 -11.67 -8.82
CA PRO A 226 1.47 -11.82 -7.72
C PRO A 226 2.65 -12.70 -8.14
N GLU A 227 3.86 -12.31 -7.75
CA GLU A 227 5.11 -13.03 -8.09
C GLU A 227 5.50 -14.10 -7.07
N SER A 228 4.94 -14.04 -5.86
CA SER A 228 5.18 -15.03 -4.81
C SER A 228 3.88 -15.40 -4.08
N PRO A 229 3.81 -16.58 -3.45
CA PRO A 229 2.69 -16.95 -2.59
C PRO A 229 2.42 -15.93 -1.49
N PHE A 230 3.48 -15.32 -0.95
CA PHE A 230 3.36 -14.26 0.04
C PHE A 230 2.61 -13.05 -0.52
N VAL A 231 2.95 -12.55 -1.71
CA VAL A 231 2.24 -11.40 -2.28
C VAL A 231 0.78 -11.75 -2.60
N ALA A 232 0.51 -12.97 -3.06
CA ALA A 232 -0.86 -13.43 -3.31
C ALA A 232 -1.71 -13.47 -2.04
N ASP A 233 -1.16 -14.02 -0.96
CA ASP A 233 -1.79 -14.13 0.35
C ASP A 233 -1.99 -12.75 0.99
N PHE A 234 -0.92 -11.94 1.00
CA PHE A 234 -0.88 -10.66 1.69
C PHE A 234 -1.73 -9.57 1.02
N VAL A 235 -1.83 -9.59 -0.32
CA VAL A 235 -2.61 -8.60 -1.08
C VAL A 235 -3.85 -9.27 -1.64
N GLY A 236 -5.03 -8.98 -1.09
CA GLY A 236 -6.34 -9.39 -1.62
C GLY A 236 -6.83 -10.77 -1.17
N ASP A 237 -6.37 -11.24 -0.02
CA ASP A 237 -6.85 -12.47 0.66
C ASP A 237 -7.00 -13.69 -0.26
N ALA A 238 -6.00 -13.96 -1.12
CA ALA A 238 -6.07 -15.10 -2.03
C ALA A 238 -6.13 -16.42 -1.27
N ASN A 239 -6.84 -17.40 -1.83
CA ASN A 239 -6.69 -18.78 -1.40
C ASN A 239 -5.35 -19.31 -1.91
N VAL A 240 -4.37 -19.45 -1.02
CA VAL A 240 -3.09 -20.09 -1.34
C VAL A 240 -3.14 -21.57 -0.95
N LEU A 241 -3.13 -22.44 -1.96
CA LEU A 241 -3.17 -23.89 -1.77
C LEU A 241 -1.75 -24.46 -1.81
N ALA A 242 -1.39 -25.16 -0.75
CA ALA A 242 -0.13 -25.89 -0.66
C ALA A 242 -0.08 -27.06 -1.68
N PRO A 243 1.11 -27.55 -2.07
CA PRO A 243 1.28 -28.62 -3.04
C PRO A 243 0.46 -29.88 -2.80
N GLU A 244 0.23 -30.25 -1.54
CA GLU A 244 -0.60 -31.39 -1.15
C GLU A 244 -2.07 -31.24 -1.52
N HIS A 245 -2.60 -30.01 -1.45
CA HIS A 245 -3.98 -29.65 -1.77
C HIS A 245 -4.16 -29.19 -3.23
N ALA A 246 -3.06 -28.86 -3.90
CA ALA A 246 -3.06 -28.34 -5.26
C ALA A 246 -3.00 -29.41 -6.35
N ARG A 247 -2.77 -30.69 -6.01
CA ARG A 247 -2.53 -31.77 -6.99
C ARG A 247 -3.61 -31.89 -8.06
N ASP A 248 -4.86 -31.67 -7.68
CA ASP A 248 -6.02 -31.76 -8.56
C ASP A 248 -6.09 -30.62 -9.58
N PHE A 249 -5.39 -29.50 -9.30
CA PHE A 249 -5.44 -28.26 -10.07
C PHE A 249 -4.08 -27.87 -10.69
N CYS A 250 -3.00 -28.47 -10.19
CA CYS A 250 -1.64 -28.26 -10.61
C CYS A 250 -0.88 -29.60 -10.61
N PRO A 251 -0.65 -30.21 -11.79
CA PRO A 251 -0.04 -31.54 -11.90
C PRO A 251 1.38 -31.65 -11.34
N ASP A 252 2.12 -30.54 -11.27
CA ASP A 252 3.55 -30.53 -10.96
C ASP A 252 3.87 -30.37 -9.46
N GLY A 253 2.89 -30.51 -8.57
CA GLY A 253 3.11 -30.37 -7.12
C GLY A 253 3.56 -28.96 -6.72
N CYS A 254 2.97 -27.94 -7.35
CA CYS A 254 3.29 -26.55 -7.09
C CYS A 254 2.34 -25.93 -6.07
N THR A 255 2.76 -24.82 -5.47
CA THR A 255 1.83 -23.94 -4.74
C THR A 255 1.02 -23.16 -5.76
N CYS A 256 -0.25 -22.92 -5.49
CA CYS A 256 -1.09 -22.11 -6.39
C CYS A 256 -1.97 -21.16 -5.59
N SER A 257 -2.39 -20.07 -6.22
CA SER A 257 -3.38 -19.17 -5.64
C SER A 257 -4.57 -18.94 -6.56
N ILE A 258 -5.73 -18.75 -5.95
CA ILE A 258 -6.96 -18.33 -6.61
C ILE A 258 -7.68 -17.30 -5.75
N ARG A 259 -8.13 -16.23 -6.40
CA ARG A 259 -8.84 -15.14 -5.74
C ARG A 259 -10.27 -15.58 -5.34
N PRO A 260 -10.72 -15.29 -4.10
CA PRO A 260 -12.05 -15.68 -3.63
C PRO A 260 -13.19 -15.23 -4.55
N GLU A 261 -13.08 -14.05 -5.15
CA GLU A 261 -14.08 -13.47 -6.05
C GLU A 261 -14.07 -14.05 -7.48
N ARG A 262 -13.10 -14.91 -7.79
CA ARG A 262 -13.04 -15.67 -9.06
C ARG A 262 -13.64 -17.06 -8.94
N ILE A 263 -14.00 -17.47 -7.72
CA ILE A 263 -14.67 -18.75 -7.46
C ILE A 263 -16.18 -18.52 -7.49
N VAL A 264 -16.88 -19.37 -8.22
CA VAL A 264 -18.34 -19.34 -8.35
C VAL A 264 -18.96 -20.65 -7.85
N PHE A 265 -20.16 -20.56 -7.28
CA PHE A 265 -20.99 -21.73 -7.01
C PHE A 265 -21.59 -22.24 -8.31
N VAL A 266 -21.67 -23.57 -8.46
CA VAL A 266 -22.19 -24.20 -9.67
C VAL A 266 -23.67 -24.57 -9.48
N ASP A 267 -24.56 -23.80 -10.12
CA ASP A 267 -26.02 -24.09 -10.13
C ASP A 267 -26.51 -24.64 -11.48
N GLY A 268 -25.60 -24.95 -12.42
CA GLY A 268 -25.95 -25.42 -13.78
C GLY A 268 -24.76 -25.94 -14.59
N ALA A 269 -24.97 -26.19 -15.88
CA ALA A 269 -23.94 -26.73 -16.76
C ALA A 269 -22.89 -25.64 -17.12
N LEU A 270 -21.68 -25.79 -16.57
CA LEU A 270 -20.49 -25.06 -17.02
C LEU A 270 -19.81 -25.80 -18.17
N ALA A 271 -19.19 -25.05 -19.10
CA ALA A 271 -18.36 -25.62 -20.15
C ALA A 271 -17.20 -26.44 -19.52
N PRO A 272 -17.09 -27.76 -19.75
CA PRO A 272 -16.22 -28.64 -18.97
C PRO A 272 -14.73 -28.28 -19.02
N ASP A 273 -14.24 -27.80 -20.16
CA ASP A 273 -12.80 -27.76 -20.41
C ASP A 273 -12.10 -26.50 -19.87
N ALA A 274 -12.85 -25.42 -19.63
CA ALA A 274 -12.31 -24.12 -19.25
C ALA A 274 -12.18 -23.91 -17.72
N TYR A 275 -12.83 -24.75 -16.93
CA TYR A 275 -12.95 -24.58 -15.48
C TYR A 275 -12.25 -25.70 -14.73
N TRP A 276 -11.69 -25.35 -13.57
CA TRP A 276 -11.48 -26.31 -12.49
C TRP A 276 -12.76 -26.40 -11.67
N LYS A 277 -13.04 -27.59 -11.13
CA LYS A 277 -14.18 -27.86 -10.27
C LYS A 277 -13.73 -28.57 -9.01
N ALA A 278 -14.37 -28.25 -7.90
CA ALA A 278 -14.16 -28.91 -6.63
C ALA A 278 -15.45 -28.96 -5.81
N GLU A 279 -15.64 -30.04 -5.06
CA GLU A 279 -16.69 -30.11 -4.05
C GLU A 279 -16.10 -29.77 -2.68
N GLY A 280 -16.87 -29.03 -1.88
CA GLY A 280 -16.49 -28.69 -0.51
C GLY A 280 -17.69 -28.49 0.40
N THR A 281 -17.45 -28.64 1.69
CA THR A 281 -18.43 -28.36 2.75
C THR A 281 -18.29 -26.91 3.18
N VAL A 282 -19.39 -26.16 3.21
CA VAL A 282 -19.42 -24.80 3.76
C VAL A 282 -19.31 -24.89 5.27
N LEU A 283 -18.28 -24.30 5.85
CA LEU A 283 -18.04 -24.26 7.29
C LEU A 283 -18.67 -23.03 7.94
N ASP A 284 -18.61 -21.88 7.26
CA ASP A 284 -19.09 -20.60 7.79
C ASP A 284 -19.49 -19.63 6.68
N VAL A 285 -20.36 -18.67 7.01
CA VAL A 285 -20.87 -17.65 6.09
C VAL A 285 -20.80 -16.27 6.75
N ASN A 286 -19.93 -15.42 6.21
CA ASN A 286 -19.63 -14.10 6.74
C ASN A 286 -20.16 -12.99 5.82
N TYR A 287 -21.00 -12.12 6.38
CA TYR A 287 -21.60 -11.02 5.63
C TYR A 287 -20.74 -9.74 5.73
N HIS A 288 -20.15 -9.31 4.61
CA HIS A 288 -19.30 -8.11 4.50
C HIS A 288 -19.99 -6.96 3.77
N GLY A 289 -21.32 -6.89 3.83
CA GLY A 289 -22.10 -5.82 3.20
C GLY A 289 -22.28 -6.05 1.70
N ALA A 290 -21.34 -5.56 0.89
CA ALA A 290 -21.41 -5.68 -0.57
C ALA A 290 -21.13 -7.11 -1.06
N ASN A 291 -20.39 -7.89 -0.26
CA ASN A 291 -20.03 -9.27 -0.55
C ASN A 291 -20.39 -10.17 0.64
N VAL A 292 -20.60 -11.45 0.35
CA VAL A 292 -20.70 -12.54 1.32
C VAL A 292 -19.51 -13.47 1.09
N GLN A 293 -18.78 -13.74 2.17
CA GLN A 293 -17.65 -14.68 2.16
C GLN A 293 -18.09 -16.02 2.74
N TYR A 294 -17.78 -17.10 2.04
CA TYR A 294 -18.06 -18.47 2.45
C TYR A 294 -16.73 -19.15 2.74
N ALA A 295 -16.52 -19.55 3.99
CA ALA A 295 -15.39 -20.39 4.35
C ALA A 295 -15.78 -21.84 4.07
N MET A 296 -15.01 -22.53 3.24
CA MET A 296 -15.26 -23.90 2.79
C MET A 296 -14.05 -24.79 3.06
N GLN A 297 -14.31 -26.07 3.28
CA GLN A 297 -13.30 -27.12 3.25
C GLN A 297 -13.57 -28.05 2.08
N LEU A 298 -12.64 -28.12 1.14
CA LEU A 298 -12.73 -29.02 0.00
C LEU A 298 -12.67 -30.48 0.44
N ALA A 299 -13.16 -31.39 -0.41
CA ALA A 299 -13.12 -32.83 -0.16
C ALA A 299 -11.70 -33.38 0.11
N ASN A 300 -10.67 -32.72 -0.44
CA ASN A 300 -9.26 -33.05 -0.21
C ASN A 300 -8.66 -32.41 1.06
N GLY A 301 -9.47 -31.73 1.87
CA GLY A 301 -9.08 -31.10 3.14
C GLY A 301 -8.68 -29.62 3.04
N ALA A 302 -8.52 -29.08 1.83
CA ALA A 302 -8.04 -27.72 1.62
C ALA A 302 -9.04 -26.65 2.11
N PRO A 303 -8.61 -25.65 2.89
CA PRO A 303 -9.46 -24.51 3.22
C PRO A 303 -9.53 -23.55 2.03
N VAL A 304 -10.73 -23.10 1.69
CA VAL A 304 -10.99 -22.14 0.60
C VAL A 304 -12.06 -21.15 1.04
N THR A 305 -11.81 -19.88 0.79
CA THR A 305 -12.77 -18.79 0.92
C THR A 305 -13.32 -18.43 -0.46
N VAL A 306 -14.64 -18.35 -0.57
CA VAL A 306 -15.36 -17.89 -1.77
C VAL A 306 -16.01 -16.55 -1.46
N SER A 307 -15.85 -15.55 -2.32
CA SER A 307 -16.43 -14.22 -2.13
C SER A 307 -17.43 -13.93 -3.25
N VAL A 308 -18.70 -13.76 -2.90
CA VAL A 308 -19.78 -13.52 -3.86
C VAL A 308 -20.45 -12.19 -3.56
N ALA A 309 -20.81 -11.43 -4.59
CA ALA A 309 -21.57 -10.20 -4.41
C ALA A 309 -22.95 -10.49 -3.80
N THR A 310 -23.36 -9.68 -2.82
CA THR A 310 -24.65 -9.85 -2.12
C THR A 310 -25.86 -9.73 -3.05
N GLY A 311 -25.73 -9.02 -4.16
CA GLY A 311 -26.80 -8.83 -5.15
C GLY A 311 -26.27 -8.78 -6.58
N GLY A 312 -27.17 -8.98 -7.56
CA GLY A 312 -26.85 -9.02 -8.98
C GLY A 312 -27.25 -10.35 -9.63
N VAL A 313 -26.82 -10.57 -10.87
CA VAL A 313 -27.13 -11.79 -11.65
C VAL A 313 -26.49 -13.04 -11.02
N CYS A 314 -25.37 -12.88 -10.31
CA CYS A 314 -24.68 -13.92 -9.55
C CYS A 314 -24.74 -13.58 -8.06
N ALA A 315 -25.95 -13.34 -7.53
CA ALA A 315 -26.13 -13.03 -6.12
C ALA A 315 -25.68 -14.20 -5.23
N ALA A 316 -25.15 -13.85 -4.06
CA ALA A 316 -24.75 -14.76 -3.00
C ALA A 316 -25.85 -15.81 -2.73
N PRO A 317 -25.59 -17.11 -2.96
CA PRO A 317 -26.61 -18.13 -2.75
C PRO A 317 -26.92 -18.26 -1.25
N ALA A 318 -28.19 -18.53 -0.93
CA ALA A 318 -28.58 -18.87 0.44
C ALA A 318 -28.07 -20.29 0.76
N VAL A 319 -26.88 -20.37 1.34
CA VAL A 319 -26.22 -21.62 1.69
C VAL A 319 -26.02 -21.67 3.20
N GLU A 320 -26.44 -22.77 3.81
CA GLU A 320 -26.28 -22.99 5.25
C GLU A 320 -24.93 -23.68 5.55
N PRO A 321 -24.27 -23.35 6.67
CA PRO A 321 -23.14 -24.12 7.17
C PRO A 321 -23.47 -25.62 7.29
N GLY A 322 -22.50 -26.47 6.96
CA GLY A 322 -22.62 -27.93 6.92
C GLY A 322 -23.11 -28.49 5.59
N THR A 323 -23.50 -27.65 4.63
CA THR A 323 -23.92 -28.12 3.30
C THR A 323 -22.74 -28.33 2.36
N VAL A 324 -22.82 -29.37 1.53
CA VAL A 324 -21.86 -29.61 0.44
C VAL A 324 -22.30 -28.84 -0.80
N ARG A 325 -21.36 -28.17 -1.46
CA ARG A 325 -21.56 -27.43 -2.70
C ARG A 325 -20.40 -27.66 -3.67
N GLU A 326 -20.72 -27.69 -4.96
CA GLU A 326 -19.72 -27.65 -6.03
C GLU A 326 -19.36 -26.17 -6.31
N ILE A 327 -18.06 -25.91 -6.39
CA ILE A 327 -17.48 -24.63 -6.77
C ILE A 327 -16.62 -24.79 -8.02
N ALA A 328 -16.48 -23.72 -8.79
CA ALA A 328 -15.66 -23.69 -9.99
C ALA A 328 -14.94 -22.36 -10.17
N TRP A 329 -13.82 -22.38 -10.88
CA TRP A 329 -13.09 -21.17 -11.30
C TRP A 329 -12.41 -21.42 -12.65
N LEU A 330 -12.12 -20.33 -13.38
CA LEU A 330 -11.42 -20.43 -14.66
C LEU A 330 -9.97 -20.87 -14.45
N LYS A 331 -9.48 -21.75 -15.32
CA LYS A 331 -8.06 -22.16 -15.30
C LYS A 331 -7.11 -20.98 -15.45
N SER A 332 -7.52 -19.93 -16.18
CA SER A 332 -6.73 -18.70 -16.40
C SER A 332 -6.59 -17.80 -15.17
N ASP A 333 -7.50 -17.93 -14.21
CA ASP A 333 -7.55 -17.07 -13.02
C ASP A 333 -6.67 -17.61 -11.88
N MET A 334 -6.16 -18.82 -12.07
CA MET A 334 -5.27 -19.48 -11.14
C MET A 334 -3.82 -19.07 -11.39
N ARG A 335 -3.08 -18.76 -10.32
CA ARG A 335 -1.63 -18.51 -10.36
C ARG A 335 -0.90 -19.70 -9.79
N VAL A 336 0.22 -20.07 -10.42
CA VAL A 336 1.05 -21.21 -10.01
C VAL A 336 2.43 -20.70 -9.66
N PHE A 337 2.95 -21.15 -8.53
CA PHE A 337 4.25 -20.82 -7.98
C PHE A 337 5.07 -22.10 -7.80
N GLY A 338 6.25 -22.16 -8.40
CA GLY A 338 7.18 -23.30 -8.21
C GLY A 338 7.24 -24.34 -9.33
N ALA A 339 6.54 -24.15 -10.46
CA ALA A 339 6.73 -24.96 -11.65
C ALA A 339 8.07 -24.60 -12.33
N GLY A 340 9.16 -25.27 -11.92
CA GLY A 340 10.44 -25.30 -12.63
C GLY A 340 11.08 -23.95 -13.00
N ARG A 341 11.98 -23.43 -12.14
CA ARG A 341 13.20 -22.79 -12.65
C ARG A 341 14.11 -23.87 -13.25
N GLY A 342 13.71 -24.38 -14.42
CA GLY A 342 14.55 -25.17 -15.30
C GLY A 342 15.33 -24.25 -16.24
N ALA A 343 16.65 -24.42 -16.24
CA ALA A 343 17.66 -23.82 -17.10
C ALA A 343 17.18 -23.18 -18.43
N GLY A 344 17.46 -21.88 -18.56
CA GLY A 344 17.40 -21.11 -19.80
C GLY A 344 18.35 -19.91 -19.74
N GLY A 345 19.60 -20.15 -19.33
CA GLY A 345 20.69 -19.23 -19.65
C GLY A 345 21.03 -19.41 -21.13
N GLY A 346 21.03 -18.31 -21.89
CA GLY A 346 21.40 -18.31 -23.30
C GLY A 346 21.35 -16.89 -23.84
N ALA A 347 22.53 -16.32 -24.06
CA ALA A 347 22.79 -14.97 -24.54
C ALA A 347 21.95 -14.53 -25.76
N ALA A 348 21.56 -13.25 -25.76
CA ALA A 348 21.86 -12.27 -26.82
C ALA A 348 21.68 -10.86 -26.25
#